data_AF-A0A139RNC8-F1
#
_entry.id   AF-A0A139RNC8-F1
#
_cell.length_a   1.000
_cell.length_b   1.000
_cell.length_c   1.000
_cell.angle_alpha   90.00
_cell.angle_beta   90.00
_cell.angle_gamma   90.00
#
_symmetry.space_group_name_H-M   'P 1'
#
loop_
_entity.id
_entity.type
_entity.pdbx_description
1 polymer ?
#
loop_
_entity_poly.entity_id
_entity_poly.type
_entity_poly.pdbx_seq_one_letter_code
_entity_poly.pdbx_strand_id
1 'polypeptide(L)' 'MNELIEKINDWADQRGLKNGDPKIQRMRVTEEVGEIRDVLLKPTKFEDPETALKDAIGDSFVTLVVLAYQNPELLGGEI' A
#
# COMPACT_ATOMS: atom_id res chain seq x y z
N MET A 1 -4.59 8.94 12.40
CA MET A 1 -3.83 7.84 11.78
C MET A 1 -4.58 6.53 11.96
N ASN A 2 -4.94 6.17 13.20
CA ASN A 2 -5.67 4.94 13.51
C ASN A 2 -6.98 4.79 12.71
N GLU A 3 -7.81 5.82 12.61
CA GLU A 3 -9.05 5.77 11.80
C GLU A 3 -8.82 5.44 10.31
N LEU A 4 -7.67 5.84 9.74
CA LEU A 4 -7.34 5.52 8.35
C LEU A 4 -6.91 4.06 8.22
N ILE A 5 -6.11 3.57 9.17
CA ILE A 5 -5.67 2.18 9.23
C ILE A 5 -6.87 1.25 9.43
N GLU A 6 -7.78 1.58 10.35
CA GLU A 6 -9.03 0.84 10.57
C GLU A 6 -9.86 0.74 9.28
N LYS A 7 -10.03 1.85 8.55
CA LYS A 7 -10.74 1.84 7.26
C LYS A 7 -10.04 0.95 6.22
N ILE A 8 -8.71 0.92 6.20
CA ILE A 8 -7.94 0.06 5.28
C ILE A 8 -8.09 -1.41 5.70
N ASN A 9 -8.06 -1.72 6.99
CA ASN A 9 -8.24 -3.07 7.53
C ASN A 9 -9.65 -3.60 7.20
N ASP A 10 -10.69 -2.79 7.39
CA ASP A 10 -12.06 -3.12 7.00
C ASP A 10 -12.17 -3.37 5.48
N TRP A 11 -11.54 -2.50 4.67
CA TRP A 11 -11.50 -2.64 3.21
C TRP A 11 -10.78 -3.92 2.77
N ALA A 12 -9.73 -4.31 3.49
CA ALA A 12 -8.95 -5.52 3.26
C ALA A 12 -9.71 -6.78 3.67
N ASP A 13 -10.44 -6.76 4.80
CA ASP A 13 -11.29 -7.85 5.24
C ASP A 13 -12.44 -8.11 4.26
N GLN A 14 -13.08 -7.06 3.77
CA GLN A 14 -14.14 -7.16 2.74
C GLN A 14 -13.64 -7.82 1.43
N ARG A 15 -12.33 -7.78 1.17
CA ARG A 15 -11.69 -8.37 -0.02
C ARG A 15 -10.94 -9.66 0.28
N GLY A 16 -10.98 -10.15 1.52
CA GLY A 16 -10.26 -11.34 1.94
C GLY A 16 -8.74 -11.20 1.91
N LEU A 17 -8.19 -9.98 1.92
CA LEU A 17 -6.76 -9.74 1.80
C LEU A 17 -6.02 -10.09 3.10
N LYS A 18 -6.63 -9.92 4.28
CA LYS A 18 -6.02 -10.29 5.57
C LYS A 18 -5.54 -11.73 5.62
N ASN A 19 -6.30 -12.66 5.05
CA ASN A 19 -6.00 -14.09 5.03
C ASN A 19 -5.39 -14.55 3.69
N GLY A 20 -5.08 -13.61 2.79
CA GLY A 20 -4.42 -13.89 1.51
C GLY A 20 -2.94 -14.26 1.69
N ASP A 21 -2.30 -14.75 0.61
CA ASP A 21 -0.88 -15.10 0.64
C ASP A 21 0.01 -13.84 0.85
N PRO A 22 0.76 -13.73 1.95
CA PRO A 22 1.63 -12.58 2.21
C PRO A 22 2.73 -12.40 1.16
N LYS A 23 3.11 -13.44 0.40
CA LYS A 23 4.05 -13.30 -0.73
C LYS A 23 3.45 -12.44 -1.84
N ILE A 24 2.17 -12.61 -2.14
CA ILE A 24 1.48 -11.79 -3.15
C ILE A 24 1.41 -10.35 -2.68
N GLN A 25 1.08 -10.12 -1.41
CA GLN A 25 1.05 -8.76 -0.88
C GLN A 25 2.43 -8.08 -0.88
N ARG A 26 3.50 -8.82 -0.56
CA ARG A 26 4.88 -8.31 -0.68
C ARG A 26 5.23 -7.92 -2.12
N MET A 27 4.79 -8.69 -3.12
CA MET A 27 4.97 -8.33 -4.52
C MET A 27 4.24 -7.03 -4.87
N ARG A 28 2.98 -6.86 -4.40
CA ARG A 28 2.24 -5.60 -4.59
C ARG A 28 2.97 -4.41 -3.97
N VAL A 29 3.44 -4.52 -2.73
CA VAL A 29 4.24 -3.46 -2.09
C VAL A 29 5.44 -3.06 -2.96
N THR A 30 6.16 -4.02 -3.54
CA THR A 30 7.30 -3.69 -4.42
C THR A 30 6.88 -3.05 -5.75
N GLU A 31 5.70 -3.40 -6.26
CA GLU A 31 5.10 -2.81 -7.46
C GLU A 31 4.72 -1.34 -7.21
N GLU A 32 3.95 -1.05 -6.16
CA GLU A 32 3.48 0.32 -5.87
C GLU A 32 4.63 1.28 -5.53
N VAL A 33 5.63 0.81 -4.78
CA VAL A 33 6.83 1.61 -4.49
C VAL A 33 7.62 1.89 -5.78
N GLY A 34 7.56 0.98 -6.76
CA GLY A 34 8.12 1.17 -8.08
C GLY A 34 7.45 2.29 -8.87
N GLU A 35 6.15 2.53 -8.65
CA GLU A 35 5.42 3.63 -9.29
C GLU A 35 5.88 4.99 -8.78
N ILE A 36 6.14 5.12 -7.47
CA ILE A 36 6.75 6.34 -6.89
C ILE A 36 8.06 6.66 -7.62
N ARG A 37 8.93 5.67 -7.76
CA ARG A 37 10.21 5.83 -8.49
C ARG A 37 9.96 6.31 -9.92
N ASP A 38 9.01 5.71 -10.62
CA ASP A 38 8.74 6.02 -12.03
C ASP A 38 8.23 7.45 -12.21
N VAL A 39 7.35 7.94 -11.33
CA VAL A 39 6.90 9.35 -11.34
C VAL A 39 8.06 10.30 -11.07
N LEU A 40 8.90 10.02 -10.06
CA LEU A 40 10.02 10.88 -9.70
C LEU A 40 11.12 10.93 -10.77
N LEU A 41 11.43 9.80 -11.42
CA LEU A 41 12.50 9.72 -12.41
C LEU A 41 12.05 10.04 -13.83
N LYS A 42 10.75 9.90 -14.13
CA LYS A 42 10.21 10.06 -15.50
C LYS A 42 8.91 10.87 -15.49
N PRO A 43 8.87 12.07 -14.87
CA PRO A 43 7.65 12.84 -14.69
C PRO A 43 6.98 13.20 -16.02
N THR A 44 7.75 13.38 -17.10
CA THR A 44 7.22 13.69 -18.44
C THR A 44 6.38 12.56 -19.06
N LYS A 45 6.31 11.38 -18.44
CA LYS A 45 5.43 10.28 -18.86
C LYS A 45 4.00 10.42 -18.34
N PHE A 46 3.75 11.35 -17.42
CA PHE A 46 2.47 11.53 -16.74
C PHE A 46 1.87 12.87 -17.17
N GLU A 47 0.56 12.87 -17.44
CA GLU A 47 -0.18 14.09 -17.79
C GLU A 47 -0.16 15.09 -16.63
N ASP A 48 -0.33 14.58 -15.40
CA ASP A 48 -0.18 15.31 -14.15
C ASP A 48 0.72 14.53 -13.18
N PRO A 49 2.03 14.87 -13.11
CA PRO A 49 2.98 14.19 -12.23
C PRO A 49 2.71 14.39 -10.73
N GLU A 50 2.07 15.48 -10.32
CA GLU A 50 1.77 15.72 -8.91
C GLU A 50 0.65 14.80 -8.44
N THR A 51 -0.41 14.70 -9.24
CA THR A 51 -1.51 13.76 -8.99
C THR A 51 -1.01 12.31 -9.04
N ALA A 52 -0.21 11.95 -10.05
CA ALA A 52 0.36 10.60 -10.16
C ALA A 52 1.26 10.24 -8.96
N LEU A 53 2.05 11.20 -8.45
CA LEU A 53 2.87 10.97 -7.27
C LEU A 53 2.02 10.74 -6.02
N LYS A 54 0.93 11.51 -5.87
CA LYS A 54 0.00 11.36 -4.75
C LYS A 54 -0.66 9.99 -4.74
N ASP A 55 -1.09 9.51 -5.90
CA ASP A 55 -1.72 8.19 -6.05
C ASP A 55 -0.70 7.08 -5.72
N ALA A 56 0.50 7.13 -6.31
CA ALA A 56 1.55 6.14 -6.04
C ALA A 56 1.97 6.06 -4.55
N ILE A 57 1.99 7.22 -3.86
CA ILE A 57 2.20 7.26 -2.40
C ILE A 57 1.03 6.63 -1.66
N GLY A 58 -0.20 6.91 -2.07
CA GLY A 58 -1.41 6.32 -1.51
C GLY A 58 -1.44 4.81 -1.64
N ASP A 59 -1.13 4.28 -2.83
CA ASP A 59 -1.08 2.84 -3.11
C ASP A 59 0.03 2.14 -2.32
N SER A 60 1.21 2.76 -2.24
CA SER A 60 2.31 2.27 -1.39
C SER A 60 1.91 2.22 0.08
N PHE A 61 1.20 3.24 0.58
CA PHE A 61 0.73 3.28 1.95
C PHE A 61 -0.30 2.18 2.23
N VAL A 62 -1.33 2.06 1.39
CA VAL A 62 -2.39 1.05 1.54
C VAL A 62 -1.78 -0.36 1.49
N THR A 63 -0.89 -0.63 0.54
CA THR A 63 -0.28 -1.96 0.41
C THR A 63 0.62 -2.32 1.59
N LEU A 64 1.34 -1.35 2.17
CA LEU A 64 2.12 -1.56 3.39
C LEU A 64 1.23 -1.81 4.62
N VAL A 65 0.14 -1.06 4.79
CA VAL A 65 -0.81 -1.27 5.88
C VAL A 65 -1.42 -2.67 5.79
N VAL A 66 -1.85 -3.11 4.60
CA VAL A 66 -2.40 -4.46 4.40
C VAL A 66 -1.35 -5.53 4.68
N LEU A 67 -0.09 -5.34 4.27
CA LEU A 67 0.98 -6.26 4.60
C LEU A 67 1.19 -6.35 6.12
N ALA A 68 1.14 -5.23 6.81
CA ALA A 68 1.26 -5.19 8.26
C ALA A 68 0.07 -5.89 8.94
N TYR A 69 -1.15 -5.68 8.43
CA TYR A 69 -2.36 -6.34 8.93
C TYR A 69 -2.35 -7.87 8.75
N GLN A 70 -1.66 -8.37 7.72
CA GLN A 70 -1.39 -9.80 7.52
C GLN A 70 -0.33 -10.38 8.49
N ASN A 71 0.51 -9.54 9.11
CA ASN A 71 1.66 -9.95 9.93
C ASN A 71 1.72 -9.11 11.23
N PRO A 72 0.68 -9.12 12.08
CA PRO A 72 0.58 -8.25 13.25
C PRO A 72 1.73 -8.43 14.25
N GLU A 73 2.35 -9.61 14.30
CA GLU A 73 3.50 -9.92 15.15
C GLU A 73 4.76 -9.13 14.78
N LEU A 74 4.92 -8.71 13.52
CA LEU A 74 6.09 -7.95 13.07
C LEU A 74 6.12 -6.52 13.64
N LEU A 75 4.96 -5.97 13.99
CA LEU A 75 4.82 -4.62 14.53
C LEU A 75 4.42 -4.60 16.01
N GLY A 76 4.61 -5.72 16.73
CA GLY A 76 4.33 -5.78 18.17
C GLY A 76 2.84 -5.91 18.52
N GLY A 77 1.98 -6.31 17.57
CA GLY A 77 0.56 -6.59 17.79
C GLY A 77 -0.36 -5.37 17.84
N GLU A 78 0.17 -4.16 17.71
CA GLU A 78 -0.59 -2.92 17.70
C GLU A 78 -0.57 -2.27 16.31
N ILE A 79 -1.51 -2.66 15.45
CA ILE A 79 -1.78 -1.96 14.19
C ILE A 79 -3.29 -1.78 14.06
#